data_AF-A0A1B3NBS8-F1
#
_entry.id   AF-A0A1B3NBS8-F1
#
_cell.length_a   1.000
_cell.length_b   1.000
_cell.length_c   1.000
_cell.angle_alpha   90.00
_cell.angle_beta   90.00
_cell.angle_gamma   90.00
#
_symmetry.space_group_name_H-M   'P 1'
#
loop_
_entity.id
_entity.type
_entity.pdbx_description
1 polymer ?
#
loop_
_entity_poly.entity_id
_entity_poly.type
_entity_poly.pdbx_seq_one_letter_code
_entity_poly.pdbx_strand_id
1 'polypeptide(L)'
;MSAIPQSSVPDFLSNFLLDQQQRLALTDQTRKRAVAMVAETGIAGMSEADLYLEWFNDALCDKDIRTKAGLDPAAHYLDWLADRLLEPFRVSYRTYNKIKRLWGVETVNLVVNVVWPQEIAWGHRMRLSGDDRVAFMANVFLVSAARDPSRECLRLAEARMNAVQDLGYSMAVAHEFTPSQIRSDPHVGSGFEPLFIRAYRPLVAERISSMTPAQLSHLAETVRHKESLERRGLAAQRAVMACRRSPLSRINGVISSAIEMKYDSDRLVLAEEMFLDKLAAGEITVDLDVGLPYRDFINFIRHTPPDSILEASLPVDAMVAEAALFTVVANPEGFISTLPEQYHQLQAGVRTVFGSWLRPIASRQRATPRDLVCDYGFHLVRNGFRKIPTFVTGP
;
A
#
# COMPACT_ATOMS: atom_id res chain seq x y z
N MET A 1 -49.02 20.58 -24.21
CA MET A 1 -47.77 20.67 -23.42
C MET A 1 -48.15 20.39 -21.97
N SER A 2 -48.07 19.13 -21.54
CA SER A 2 -48.34 18.76 -20.15
C SER A 2 -47.12 19.11 -19.30
N ALA A 3 -47.31 20.02 -18.35
CA ALA A 3 -46.35 20.30 -17.31
C ALA A 3 -46.18 19.03 -16.46
N ILE A 4 -44.92 18.60 -16.30
CA ILE A 4 -44.53 17.58 -15.32
C ILE A 4 -44.87 18.15 -13.93
N PRO A 5 -45.64 17.44 -13.08
CA PRO A 5 -45.92 17.94 -11.75
C PRO A 5 -44.64 17.90 -10.93
N GLN A 6 -44.25 19.05 -10.38
CA GLN A 6 -43.30 19.14 -9.28
C GLN A 6 -43.85 18.28 -8.14
N SER A 7 -43.26 17.10 -7.90
CA SER A 7 -43.63 16.29 -6.75
C SER A 7 -43.16 17.02 -5.50
N SER A 8 -44.10 17.62 -4.77
CA SER A 8 -43.85 18.08 -3.40
C SER A 8 -43.38 16.88 -2.58
N VAL A 9 -42.21 17.00 -1.96
CA VAL A 9 -41.77 16.02 -0.97
C VAL A 9 -42.80 16.06 0.17
N PRO A 10 -43.46 14.95 0.52
CA PRO A 10 -44.46 14.91 1.58
C PRO A 10 -43.95 15.56 2.86
N ASP A 11 -44.76 16.42 3.52
CA ASP A 11 -44.36 17.20 4.70
C ASP A 11 -43.72 16.35 5.83
N PHE A 12 -44.16 15.10 5.97
CA PHE A 12 -43.56 14.14 6.90
C PHE A 12 -42.09 13.82 6.58
N LEU A 13 -41.74 13.65 5.31
CA LEU A 13 -40.35 13.39 4.89
C LEU A 13 -39.48 14.63 5.08
N SER A 14 -40.04 15.82 4.83
CA SER A 14 -39.35 17.09 5.09
C SER A 14 -39.04 17.27 6.58
N ASN A 15 -40.01 16.99 7.46
CA ASN A 15 -39.82 17.06 8.91
C ASN A 15 -38.83 16.00 9.42
N PHE A 16 -38.87 14.78 8.87
CA PHE A 16 -37.91 13.74 9.19
C PHE A 16 -36.48 14.14 8.82
N LEU A 17 -36.25 14.66 7.61
CA LEU A 17 -34.92 15.09 7.17
C LEU A 17 -34.35 16.23 8.03
N LEU A 18 -35.21 17.15 8.47
CA LEU A 18 -34.84 18.24 9.38
C LEU A 18 -34.40 17.71 10.76
N ASP A 19 -35.16 16.79 11.36
CA ASP A 19 -34.78 16.15 12.63
C ASP A 19 -33.46 15.38 12.50
N GLN A 20 -33.24 14.66 11.38
CA GLN A 20 -31.98 13.95 11.16
C GLN A 20 -30.79 14.90 10.91
N GLN A 21 -30.99 16.02 10.21
CA GLN A 21 -29.96 17.04 10.04
C GLN A 21 -29.51 17.63 11.39
N GLN A 22 -30.44 17.85 12.32
CA GLN A 22 -30.12 18.33 13.66
C GLN A 22 -29.38 17.27 14.47
N ARG A 23 -29.82 16.01 14.42
CA ARG A 23 -29.18 14.89 15.15
C ARG A 23 -27.79 14.55 14.65
N LEU A 24 -27.56 14.66 13.34
CA LEU A 24 -26.28 14.34 12.69
C LEU A 24 -25.40 15.59 12.48
N ALA A 25 -25.77 16.72 13.09
CA ALA A 25 -25.00 17.95 12.97
C ALA A 25 -23.61 17.79 13.62
N LEU A 26 -22.60 18.27 12.91
CA LEU A 26 -21.22 18.28 13.39
C LEU A 26 -20.87 19.65 13.97
N THR A 27 -20.06 19.64 15.02
CA THR A 27 -19.48 20.87 15.58
C THR A 27 -18.43 21.46 14.62
N ASP A 28 -18.18 22.76 14.75
CA ASP A 28 -17.12 23.44 13.98
C ASP A 28 -15.74 22.84 14.23
N GLN A 29 -15.48 22.34 15.45
CA GLN A 29 -14.22 21.68 15.78
C GLN A 29 -14.06 20.37 15.00
N THR A 30 -15.12 19.56 14.91
CA THR A 30 -15.12 18.33 14.12
C THR A 30 -14.91 18.63 12.64
N ARG A 31 -15.58 19.64 12.08
CA ARG A 31 -15.41 20.04 10.68
C ARG A 31 -13.98 20.52 10.39
N LYS A 32 -13.39 21.34 11.27
CA LYS A 32 -11.99 21.79 11.12
C LYS A 32 -11.02 20.60 11.14
N ARG A 33 -11.24 19.62 12.01
CA ARG A 33 -10.44 18.39 12.04
C ARG A 33 -10.60 17.57 10.75
N ALA A 34 -11.82 17.44 10.25
CA ALA A 34 -12.08 16.75 8.98
C ALA A 34 -11.41 17.45 7.78
N VAL A 35 -11.43 18.78 7.72
CA VAL A 35 -10.71 19.56 6.70
C VAL A 35 -9.20 19.27 6.76
N ALA A 36 -8.61 19.22 7.95
CA ALA A 36 -7.20 18.87 8.11
C ALA A 36 -6.89 17.46 7.60
N MET A 37 -7.72 16.46 7.97
CA MET A 37 -7.58 15.08 7.48
C MET A 37 -7.66 14.99 5.95
N VAL A 38 -8.59 15.69 5.31
CA VAL A 38 -8.72 15.72 3.85
C VAL A 38 -7.48 16.36 3.21
N ALA A 39 -6.98 17.46 3.78
CA ALA A 39 -5.79 18.15 3.27
C ALA A 39 -4.52 17.28 3.35
N GLU A 40 -4.38 16.48 4.41
CA GLU A 40 -3.25 15.57 4.61
C GLU A 40 -3.16 14.48 3.53
N THR A 41 -4.29 14.01 3.00
CA THR A 41 -4.30 12.95 1.96
C THR A 41 -3.89 13.45 0.57
N GLY A 42 -4.00 14.75 0.30
CA GLY A 42 -3.66 15.33 -1.01
C GLY A 42 -4.52 14.84 -2.18
N ILE A 43 -5.67 14.22 -1.93
CA ILE A 43 -6.58 13.77 -3.00
C ILE A 43 -7.29 14.99 -3.59
N ALA A 44 -6.94 15.33 -4.83
CA ALA A 44 -7.49 16.48 -5.51
C ALA A 44 -9.00 16.36 -5.71
N GLY A 45 -9.73 17.44 -5.39
CA GLY A 45 -11.17 17.56 -5.67
C GLY A 45 -12.11 16.99 -4.60
N MET A 46 -11.59 16.44 -3.50
CA MET A 46 -12.40 16.13 -2.32
C MET A 46 -12.58 17.38 -1.45
N SER A 47 -13.80 17.61 -0.96
CA SER A 47 -14.10 18.66 0.01
C SER A 47 -14.81 18.06 1.21
N GLU A 48 -14.58 18.64 2.41
CA GLU A 48 -15.26 18.20 3.64
C GLU A 48 -16.78 18.27 3.49
N ALA A 49 -17.30 19.30 2.81
CA ALA A 49 -18.73 19.45 2.58
C ALA A 49 -19.32 18.32 1.72
N ASP A 50 -18.62 17.93 0.65
CA ASP A 50 -19.06 16.82 -0.21
C ASP A 50 -19.02 15.48 0.56
N LEU A 51 -17.96 15.25 1.34
CA LEU A 51 -17.78 14.03 2.14
C LEU A 51 -18.79 13.93 3.30
N TYR A 52 -19.11 15.05 3.94
CA TYR A 52 -20.16 15.12 4.94
C TYR A 52 -21.52 14.73 4.34
N LEU A 53 -21.84 15.23 3.14
CA LEU A 53 -23.08 14.88 2.47
C LEU A 53 -23.12 13.40 2.06
N GLU A 54 -21.99 12.82 1.66
CA GLU A 54 -21.87 11.39 1.38
C GLU A 54 -22.16 10.57 2.65
N TRP A 55 -21.45 10.85 3.75
CA TRP A 55 -21.67 10.21 5.04
C TRP A 55 -23.10 10.35 5.54
N PHE A 56 -23.66 11.56 5.50
CA PHE A 56 -25.01 11.85 5.97
C PHE A 56 -26.04 10.98 5.22
N ASN A 57 -25.89 10.86 3.90
CA ASN A 57 -26.76 10.02 3.09
C ASN A 57 -26.61 8.52 3.43
N ASP A 58 -25.39 8.05 3.66
CA ASP A 58 -25.13 6.66 4.02
C ASP A 58 -25.71 6.34 5.41
N ALA A 59 -25.52 7.23 6.38
CA ALA A 59 -26.11 7.12 7.71
C ALA A 59 -27.64 7.09 7.65
N LEU A 60 -28.27 7.86 6.76
CA LEU A 60 -29.73 7.85 6.61
C LEU A 60 -30.28 6.53 6.04
N CYS A 61 -29.53 5.86 5.18
CA CYS A 61 -30.01 4.70 4.43
C CYS A 61 -30.16 3.44 5.27
N ASP A 62 -29.44 3.32 6.40
CA ASP A 62 -29.44 2.15 7.27
C ASP A 62 -29.86 2.54 8.69
N LYS A 63 -30.85 1.83 9.26
CA LYS A 63 -31.38 2.16 10.59
C LYS A 63 -30.32 2.02 11.69
N ASP A 64 -29.50 0.99 11.63
CA ASP A 64 -28.52 0.70 12.68
C ASP A 64 -27.35 1.67 12.60
N ILE A 65 -26.90 2.00 11.39
CA ILE A 65 -25.90 3.06 11.17
C ILE A 65 -26.45 4.40 11.65
N ARG A 66 -27.69 4.75 11.28
CA ARG A 66 -28.34 6.00 11.74
C ARG A 66 -28.41 6.10 13.25
N THR A 67 -28.77 5.01 13.93
CA THR A 67 -28.85 4.99 15.39
C THR A 67 -27.48 5.17 16.02
N LYS A 68 -26.43 4.50 15.52
CA LYS A 68 -25.05 4.68 16.01
C LYS A 68 -24.54 6.10 15.76
N ALA A 69 -24.70 6.60 14.55
CA ALA A 69 -24.31 7.96 14.17
C ALA A 69 -25.07 9.03 14.97
N GLY A 70 -26.33 8.78 15.36
CA GLY A 70 -27.10 9.71 16.19
C GLY A 70 -26.69 9.75 17.67
N LEU A 71 -25.95 8.76 18.18
CA LEU A 71 -25.43 8.74 19.55
C LEU A 71 -24.16 9.60 19.67
N ASP A 72 -23.25 9.47 18.72
CA ASP A 72 -22.04 10.29 18.60
C ASP A 72 -21.73 10.58 17.13
N PRO A 73 -22.32 11.66 16.56
CA PRO A 73 -22.12 12.03 15.17
C PRO A 73 -20.65 12.35 14.85
N ALA A 74 -19.94 12.94 15.81
CA ALA A 74 -18.58 13.41 15.60
C ALA A 74 -17.60 12.25 15.48
N ALA A 75 -17.62 11.30 16.42
CA ALA A 75 -16.77 10.12 16.36
C ALA A 75 -17.10 9.28 15.12
N HIS A 76 -18.38 9.01 14.88
CA HIS A 76 -18.81 8.19 13.75
C HIS A 76 -18.41 8.81 12.39
N TYR A 77 -18.54 10.12 12.22
CA TYR A 77 -18.13 10.78 10.99
C TYR A 77 -16.61 10.73 10.79
N LEU A 78 -15.82 10.98 11.85
CA LEU A 78 -14.36 10.95 11.73
C LEU A 78 -13.82 9.55 11.45
N ASP A 79 -14.42 8.51 12.05
CA ASP A 79 -14.07 7.12 11.76
C ASP A 79 -14.44 6.76 10.32
N TRP A 80 -15.66 7.11 9.88
CA TRP A 80 -16.08 6.92 8.49
C TRP A 80 -15.16 7.67 7.51
N LEU A 81 -14.76 8.90 7.85
CA LEU A 81 -13.89 9.73 7.03
C LEU A 81 -12.50 9.09 6.92
N ALA A 82 -11.94 8.59 8.02
CA ALA A 82 -10.67 7.87 8.01
C ALA A 82 -10.72 6.67 7.06
N ASP A 83 -11.76 5.83 7.15
CA ASP A 83 -11.97 4.70 6.25
C ASP A 83 -12.12 5.14 4.79
N ARG A 84 -12.91 6.20 4.55
CA ARG A 84 -13.18 6.74 3.20
C ARG A 84 -11.94 7.34 2.54
N LEU A 85 -11.03 7.90 3.33
CA LEU A 85 -9.75 8.45 2.89
C LEU A 85 -8.71 7.34 2.63
N LEU A 86 -8.75 6.25 3.39
CA LEU A 86 -7.94 5.05 3.16
C LEU A 86 -8.38 4.31 1.88
N GLU A 87 -9.69 4.25 1.63
CA GLU A 87 -10.29 3.60 0.46
C GLU A 87 -11.01 4.61 -0.45
N PRO A 88 -10.27 5.43 -1.22
CA PRO A 88 -10.84 6.57 -1.95
C PRO A 88 -11.83 6.18 -3.05
N PHE A 89 -11.83 4.92 -3.48
CA PHE A 89 -12.70 4.42 -4.55
C PHE A 89 -13.85 3.55 -4.02
N ARG A 90 -14.07 3.49 -2.71
CA ARG A 90 -15.11 2.64 -2.13
C ARG A 90 -16.50 3.08 -2.60
N VAL A 91 -17.27 2.14 -3.13
CA VAL A 91 -18.65 2.39 -3.56
C VAL A 91 -19.57 2.33 -2.34
N SER A 92 -20.43 3.33 -2.17
CA SER A 92 -21.36 3.35 -1.04
C SER A 92 -22.45 2.29 -1.16
N TYR A 93 -22.96 1.85 -0.02
CA TYR A 93 -24.03 0.86 0.05
C TYR A 93 -25.31 1.32 -0.67
N ARG A 94 -25.58 2.63 -0.68
CA ARG A 94 -26.70 3.21 -1.43
C ARG A 94 -26.57 2.95 -2.91
N THR A 95 -25.36 3.12 -3.46
CA THR A 95 -25.09 2.88 -4.87
C THR A 95 -25.20 1.41 -5.22
N TYR A 96 -24.66 0.52 -4.38
CA TYR A 96 -24.88 -0.92 -4.49
C TYR A 96 -26.39 -1.25 -4.59
N ASN A 97 -27.19 -0.74 -3.66
CA ASN A 97 -28.65 -0.98 -3.69
C ASN A 97 -29.34 -0.39 -4.92
N LYS A 98 -28.88 0.76 -5.42
CA LYS A 98 -29.42 1.37 -6.64
C LYS A 98 -29.15 0.48 -7.86
N ILE A 99 -27.92 0.03 -8.06
CA ILE A 99 -27.53 -0.88 -9.15
C ILE A 99 -28.31 -2.19 -9.03
N LYS A 100 -28.42 -2.76 -7.82
CA LYS A 100 -29.21 -3.97 -7.53
C LYS A 100 -30.67 -3.85 -7.98
N ARG A 101 -31.30 -2.69 -7.72
CA ARG A 101 -32.70 -2.44 -8.11
C ARG A 101 -32.87 -2.27 -9.61
N LEU A 102 -31.90 -1.68 -10.29
CA LEU A 102 -31.96 -1.41 -11.73
C LEU A 102 -31.68 -2.66 -12.58
N TRP A 103 -30.69 -3.48 -12.18
CA TRP A 103 -30.17 -4.57 -13.02
C TRP A 103 -30.01 -5.92 -12.30
N GLY A 104 -30.48 -6.05 -11.06
CA GLY A 104 -30.47 -7.31 -10.32
C GLY A 104 -29.21 -7.57 -9.47
N VAL A 105 -29.28 -8.64 -8.67
CA VAL A 105 -28.24 -9.02 -7.69
C VAL A 105 -26.94 -9.46 -8.35
N GLU A 106 -27.03 -10.25 -9.43
CA GLU A 106 -25.85 -10.75 -10.15
C GLU A 106 -25.05 -9.61 -10.76
N THR A 107 -25.74 -8.67 -11.41
CA THR A 107 -25.11 -7.49 -12.03
C THR A 107 -24.41 -6.60 -11.01
N VAL A 108 -25.05 -6.30 -9.88
CA VAL A 108 -24.39 -5.46 -8.86
C VAL A 108 -23.15 -6.15 -8.27
N ASN A 109 -23.21 -7.45 -8.01
CA ASN A 109 -22.06 -8.18 -7.48
C ASN A 109 -20.90 -8.17 -8.46
N LEU A 110 -21.18 -8.41 -9.74
CA LEU A 110 -20.17 -8.34 -10.79
C LEU A 110 -19.59 -6.93 -10.95
N VAL A 111 -20.44 -5.91 -11.04
CA VAL A 111 -20.00 -4.54 -11.26
C VAL A 111 -19.19 -4.01 -10.07
N VAL A 112 -19.70 -4.16 -8.85
CA VAL A 112 -19.09 -3.55 -7.67
C VAL A 112 -17.87 -4.32 -7.19
N ASN A 113 -17.90 -5.66 -7.22
CA ASN A 113 -16.83 -6.47 -6.62
C ASN A 113 -15.75 -6.90 -7.63
N VAL A 114 -16.04 -6.89 -8.94
CA VAL A 114 -15.10 -7.36 -9.97
C VAL A 114 -14.73 -6.22 -10.91
N VAL A 115 -15.71 -5.68 -11.64
CA VAL A 115 -15.45 -4.71 -12.72
C VAL A 115 -14.91 -3.40 -12.15
N TRP A 116 -15.50 -2.87 -11.09
CA TRP A 116 -15.08 -1.59 -10.52
C TRP A 116 -13.62 -1.60 -10.04
N PRO A 117 -13.17 -2.56 -9.21
CA PRO A 117 -11.76 -2.70 -8.86
C PRO A 117 -10.83 -2.88 -10.07
N GLN A 118 -11.25 -3.64 -11.09
CA GLN A 118 -10.48 -3.83 -12.33
C GLN A 118 -10.34 -2.51 -13.10
N GLU A 119 -11.42 -1.73 -13.26
CA GLU A 119 -11.40 -0.44 -13.96
C GLU A 119 -10.52 0.59 -13.25
N ILE A 120 -10.53 0.63 -11.90
CA ILE A 120 -9.60 1.44 -11.12
C ILE A 120 -8.15 1.00 -11.38
N ALA A 121 -7.86 -0.30 -11.38
CA ALA A 121 -6.53 -0.82 -11.68
C ALA A 121 -6.07 -0.48 -13.11
N TRP A 122 -6.97 -0.60 -14.09
CA TRP A 122 -6.71 -0.17 -15.47
C TRP A 122 -6.46 1.33 -15.55
N GLY A 123 -7.21 2.16 -14.81
CA GLY A 123 -6.96 3.58 -14.69
C GLY A 123 -5.55 3.87 -14.18
N HIS A 124 -5.12 3.21 -13.10
CA HIS A 124 -3.76 3.35 -12.59
C HIS A 124 -2.71 2.93 -13.62
N ARG A 125 -2.90 1.80 -14.31
CA ARG A 125 -1.99 1.33 -15.38
C ARG A 125 -1.91 2.32 -16.55
N MET A 126 -3.06 2.80 -17.02
CA MET A 126 -3.18 3.65 -18.20
C MET A 126 -2.59 5.05 -17.98
N ARG A 127 -2.39 5.50 -16.72
CA ARG A 127 -1.60 6.70 -16.42
C ARG A 127 -0.14 6.60 -16.91
N LEU A 128 0.39 5.39 -17.08
CA LEU A 128 1.72 5.14 -17.65
C LEU A 128 1.73 4.89 -19.17
N SER A 129 0.57 5.02 -19.84
CA SER A 129 0.48 4.82 -21.29
C SER A 129 1.40 5.77 -22.05
N GLY A 130 1.95 5.29 -23.17
CA GLY A 130 2.70 6.11 -24.13
C GLY A 130 1.81 7.10 -24.90
N ASP A 131 0.50 6.89 -24.94
CA ASP A 131 -0.46 7.84 -25.50
C ASP A 131 -0.87 8.89 -24.45
N ASP A 132 -0.52 10.16 -24.69
CA ASP A 132 -0.80 11.28 -23.79
C ASP A 132 -2.29 11.48 -23.54
N ARG A 133 -3.16 11.21 -24.54
CA ARG A 133 -4.61 11.33 -24.39
C ARG A 133 -5.13 10.30 -23.40
N VAL A 134 -4.62 9.08 -23.50
CA VAL A 134 -4.98 7.97 -22.60
C VAL A 134 -4.48 8.26 -21.18
N ALA A 135 -3.23 8.68 -21.02
CA ALA A 135 -2.67 9.01 -19.71
C ALA A 135 -3.47 10.13 -19.02
N PHE A 136 -3.78 11.21 -19.74
CA PHE A 136 -4.59 12.31 -19.22
C PHE A 136 -6.01 11.86 -18.84
N MET A 137 -6.68 11.12 -19.72
CA MET A 137 -8.03 10.62 -19.47
C MET A 137 -8.09 9.65 -18.29
N ALA A 138 -7.09 8.78 -18.13
CA ALA A 138 -6.96 7.91 -16.97
C ALA A 138 -6.85 8.71 -15.66
N ASN A 139 -6.10 9.81 -15.65
CA ASN A 139 -6.04 10.69 -14.49
C ASN A 139 -7.37 11.40 -14.21
N VAL A 140 -8.06 11.90 -15.25
CA VAL A 140 -9.39 12.52 -15.08
C VAL A 140 -10.40 11.52 -14.51
N PHE A 141 -10.39 10.28 -14.99
CA PHE A 141 -11.21 9.20 -14.45
C PHE A 141 -10.90 8.95 -12.98
N LEU A 142 -9.64 8.70 -12.61
CA LEU A 142 -9.27 8.40 -11.23
C LEU A 142 -9.60 9.56 -10.26
N VAL A 143 -9.37 10.81 -10.67
CA VAL A 143 -9.73 11.97 -9.84
C VAL A 143 -11.25 12.05 -9.64
N SER A 144 -12.02 11.84 -10.71
CA SER A 144 -13.49 11.82 -10.63
C SER A 144 -14.01 10.66 -9.77
N ALA A 145 -13.41 9.47 -9.94
CA ALA A 145 -13.76 8.26 -9.20
C ALA A 145 -13.41 8.36 -7.72
N ALA A 146 -12.30 9.02 -7.37
CA ALA A 146 -11.96 9.27 -5.98
C ALA A 146 -12.97 10.26 -5.36
N ARG A 147 -13.31 11.33 -6.09
CA ARG A 147 -14.25 12.36 -5.63
C ARG A 147 -15.67 11.83 -5.42
N ASP A 148 -16.21 11.11 -6.39
CA ASP A 148 -17.58 10.57 -6.36
C ASP A 148 -17.62 9.15 -6.94
N PRO A 149 -17.19 8.14 -6.16
CA PRO A 149 -17.12 6.75 -6.61
C PRO A 149 -18.51 6.20 -6.94
N SER A 150 -19.55 6.73 -6.29
CA SER A 150 -20.93 6.34 -6.51
C SER A 150 -21.41 6.69 -7.91
N ARG A 151 -21.19 7.95 -8.33
CA ARG A 151 -21.58 8.41 -9.67
C ARG A 151 -20.77 7.70 -10.74
N GLU A 152 -19.46 7.54 -10.54
CA GLU A 152 -18.61 6.90 -11.55
C GLU A 152 -18.86 5.41 -11.68
N CYS A 153 -19.11 4.71 -10.57
CA CYS A 153 -19.52 3.30 -10.61
C CYS A 153 -20.86 3.12 -11.35
N LEU A 154 -21.84 4.00 -11.12
CA LEU A 154 -23.10 3.97 -11.87
C LEU A 154 -22.90 4.22 -13.38
N ARG A 155 -22.08 5.21 -13.75
CA ARG A 155 -21.74 5.48 -15.15
C ARG A 155 -21.09 4.27 -15.81
N LEU A 156 -20.17 3.60 -15.11
CA LEU A 156 -19.52 2.39 -15.62
C LEU A 156 -20.49 1.20 -15.68
N ALA A 157 -21.43 1.09 -14.74
CA ALA A 157 -22.48 0.07 -14.81
C ALA A 157 -23.32 0.25 -16.09
N GLU A 158 -23.74 1.48 -16.40
CA GLU A 158 -24.47 1.83 -17.62
C GLU A 158 -23.64 1.55 -18.89
N ALA A 159 -22.38 2.00 -18.91
CA ALA A 159 -21.46 1.75 -20.03
C ALA A 159 -21.26 0.25 -20.25
N ARG A 160 -21.16 -0.54 -19.18
CA ARG A 160 -21.05 -2.00 -19.24
C ARG A 160 -22.28 -2.63 -19.89
N MET A 161 -23.49 -2.22 -19.52
CA MET A 161 -24.71 -2.79 -20.10
C MET A 161 -24.74 -2.64 -21.63
N ASN A 162 -24.20 -1.55 -22.16
CA ASN A 162 -24.04 -1.34 -23.59
C ASN A 162 -22.88 -2.18 -24.16
N ALA A 163 -21.74 -2.23 -23.46
CA ALA A 163 -20.54 -2.91 -23.94
C ALA A 163 -20.64 -4.44 -23.96
N VAL A 164 -21.50 -5.05 -23.14
CA VAL A 164 -21.68 -6.52 -23.13
C VAL A 164 -22.27 -7.03 -24.45
N GLN A 165 -22.94 -6.18 -25.23
CA GLN A 165 -23.43 -6.53 -26.56
C GLN A 165 -22.30 -6.63 -27.60
N ASP A 166 -21.13 -6.06 -27.32
CA ASP A 166 -19.93 -6.16 -28.14
C ASP A 166 -19.19 -7.48 -27.79
N LEU A 167 -19.16 -8.41 -28.76
CA LEU A 167 -18.47 -9.71 -28.63
C LEU A 167 -16.98 -9.55 -28.30
N GLY A 168 -16.32 -8.53 -28.85
CA GLY A 168 -14.91 -8.27 -28.60
C GLY A 168 -14.65 -7.84 -27.16
N TYR A 169 -15.57 -7.08 -26.57
CA TYR A 169 -15.50 -6.72 -25.15
C TYR A 169 -15.88 -7.90 -24.25
N SER A 170 -17.01 -8.56 -24.49
CA SER A 170 -17.55 -9.60 -23.60
C SER A 170 -16.66 -10.84 -23.50
N MET A 171 -15.90 -11.18 -24.55
CA MET A 171 -14.99 -12.33 -24.58
C MET A 171 -13.52 -11.98 -24.28
N ALA A 172 -13.24 -10.73 -23.86
CA ALA A 172 -11.86 -10.31 -23.62
C ALA A 172 -11.25 -11.06 -22.42
N VAL A 173 -10.09 -11.69 -22.64
CA VAL A 173 -9.25 -12.32 -21.58
C VAL A 173 -8.91 -11.32 -20.47
N ALA A 174 -8.92 -10.02 -20.78
CA ALA A 174 -8.67 -8.95 -19.83
C ALA A 174 -9.61 -8.95 -18.61
N HIS A 175 -10.80 -9.58 -18.71
CA HIS A 175 -11.74 -9.73 -17.58
C HIS A 175 -11.29 -10.76 -16.55
N GLU A 176 -10.33 -11.62 -16.88
CA GLU A 176 -9.83 -12.68 -15.99
C GLU A 176 -8.71 -12.18 -15.05
N PHE A 177 -8.10 -11.03 -15.35
CA PHE A 177 -6.99 -10.50 -14.56
C PHE A 177 -7.47 -9.87 -13.25
N THR A 178 -6.75 -10.16 -12.17
CA THR A 178 -6.99 -9.49 -10.89
C THR A 178 -6.49 -8.03 -10.93
N PRO A 179 -7.01 -7.14 -10.06
CA PRO A 179 -6.52 -5.75 -9.98
C PRO A 179 -5.00 -5.63 -9.75
N SER A 180 -4.41 -6.57 -8.99
CA SER A 180 -2.95 -6.58 -8.77
C SER A 180 -2.18 -6.96 -10.03
N GLN A 181 -2.66 -7.96 -10.80
CA GLN A 181 -2.06 -8.33 -12.08
C GLN A 181 -2.14 -7.18 -13.08
N ILE A 182 -3.30 -6.53 -13.20
CA ILE A 182 -3.48 -5.38 -14.12
C ILE A 182 -2.47 -4.26 -13.82
N ARG A 183 -2.28 -3.91 -12.55
CA ARG A 183 -1.39 -2.79 -12.21
C ARG A 183 0.09 -3.15 -12.38
N SER A 184 0.50 -4.36 -11.98
CA SER A 184 1.92 -4.72 -11.84
C SER A 184 2.50 -5.53 -12.99
N ASP A 185 1.72 -6.37 -13.68
CA ASP A 185 2.27 -7.27 -14.70
C ASP A 185 2.54 -6.53 -16.03
N PRO A 186 3.79 -6.48 -16.52
CA PRO A 186 4.11 -5.82 -17.78
C PRO A 186 3.47 -6.52 -19.00
N HIS A 187 3.13 -7.80 -18.90
CA HIS A 187 2.59 -8.61 -20.00
C HIS A 187 1.06 -8.49 -20.14
N VAL A 188 0.38 -7.84 -19.19
CA VAL A 188 -1.08 -7.65 -19.25
C VAL A 188 -1.46 -6.55 -20.26
N GLY A 189 -2.17 -6.95 -21.32
CA GLY A 189 -3.13 -6.11 -22.05
C GLY A 189 -2.59 -5.05 -23.02
N SER A 190 -1.70 -5.40 -23.95
CA SER A 190 -1.55 -4.60 -25.17
C SER A 190 -2.80 -4.78 -26.06
N GLY A 191 -3.74 -3.83 -26.00
CA GLY A 191 -4.88 -3.77 -26.92
C GLY A 191 -6.28 -3.97 -26.32
N PHE A 192 -6.41 -4.20 -25.01
CA PHE A 192 -7.71 -4.13 -24.35
C PHE A 192 -8.08 -2.66 -24.06
N GLU A 193 -9.30 -2.24 -24.42
CA GLU A 193 -9.84 -0.92 -24.09
C GLU A 193 -10.80 -1.03 -22.88
N PRO A 194 -10.41 -0.56 -21.69
CA PRO A 194 -11.25 -0.57 -20.50
C PRO A 194 -12.53 0.27 -20.67
N LEU A 195 -13.57 -0.02 -19.88
CA LEU A 195 -14.84 0.71 -19.96
C LEU A 195 -14.68 2.19 -19.64
N PHE A 196 -13.79 2.55 -18.71
CA PHE A 196 -13.61 3.95 -18.36
C PHE A 196 -13.14 4.78 -19.56
N ILE A 197 -12.32 4.21 -20.46
CA ILE A 197 -11.92 4.89 -21.70
C ILE A 197 -13.14 5.12 -22.58
N ARG A 198 -13.97 4.10 -22.78
CA ARG A 198 -15.22 4.21 -23.58
C ARG A 198 -16.16 5.28 -23.01
N ALA A 199 -16.31 5.32 -21.69
CA ALA A 199 -17.20 6.26 -20.99
C ALA A 199 -16.67 7.69 -20.96
N TYR A 200 -15.35 7.89 -20.81
CA TYR A 200 -14.75 9.21 -20.66
C TYR A 200 -14.33 9.86 -21.98
N ARG A 201 -14.09 9.09 -23.03
CA ARG A 201 -13.74 9.62 -24.35
C ARG A 201 -14.67 10.75 -24.80
N PRO A 202 -16.02 10.62 -24.78
CA PRO A 202 -16.90 11.72 -25.16
C PRO A 202 -16.89 12.88 -24.16
N LEU A 203 -16.70 12.62 -22.87
CA LEU A 203 -16.73 13.64 -21.81
C LEU A 203 -15.51 14.56 -21.84
N VAL A 204 -14.37 14.04 -22.29
CA VAL A 204 -13.08 14.77 -22.28
C VAL A 204 -12.64 15.17 -23.69
N ALA A 205 -13.36 14.75 -24.75
CA ALA A 205 -13.02 15.02 -26.15
C ALA A 205 -12.85 16.51 -26.46
N GLU A 206 -13.79 17.36 -26.04
CA GLU A 206 -13.72 18.81 -26.27
C GLU A 206 -12.52 19.43 -25.55
N ARG A 207 -12.32 19.05 -24.28
CA ARG A 207 -11.19 19.53 -23.48
C ARG A 207 -9.85 19.13 -24.08
N ILE A 208 -9.69 17.88 -24.54
CA ILE A 208 -8.48 17.42 -25.23
C ILE A 208 -8.29 18.17 -26.55
N SER A 209 -9.36 18.41 -27.30
CA SER A 209 -9.30 19.09 -28.60
C SER A 209 -8.96 20.58 -28.48
N SER A 210 -9.29 21.21 -27.34
CA SER A 210 -8.91 22.60 -27.03
C SER A 210 -7.46 22.79 -26.59
N MET A 211 -6.76 21.72 -26.21
CA MET A 211 -5.37 21.78 -25.73
C MET A 211 -4.38 21.71 -26.90
N THR A 212 -3.28 22.45 -26.80
CA THR A 212 -2.16 22.24 -27.72
C THR A 212 -1.47 20.90 -27.43
N PRO A 213 -0.81 20.27 -28.43
CA PRO A 213 -0.06 19.03 -28.20
C PRO A 213 0.97 19.14 -27.07
N ALA A 214 1.63 20.30 -26.96
CA ALA A 214 2.62 20.55 -25.90
C ALA A 214 1.98 20.60 -24.50
N GLN A 215 0.80 21.22 -24.36
CA GLN A 215 0.07 21.24 -23.08
C GLN A 215 -0.36 19.84 -22.66
N LEU A 216 -0.84 19.03 -23.60
CA LEU A 216 -1.27 17.67 -23.33
C LEU A 216 -0.09 16.77 -22.93
N SER A 217 1.03 16.86 -23.65
CA SER A 217 2.27 16.13 -23.32
C SER A 217 2.75 16.47 -21.91
N HIS A 218 2.78 17.77 -21.56
CA HIS A 218 3.21 18.22 -20.24
C HIS A 218 2.31 17.68 -19.10
N LEU A 219 0.99 17.70 -19.30
CA LEU A 219 0.04 17.13 -18.34
C LEU A 219 0.20 15.61 -18.23
N ALA A 220 0.37 14.91 -19.35
CA ALA A 220 0.58 13.46 -19.37
C ALA A 220 1.88 13.06 -18.67
N GLU A 221 2.98 13.78 -18.89
CA GLU A 221 4.24 13.60 -18.17
C GLU A 221 4.07 13.78 -16.66
N THR A 222 3.36 14.83 -16.24
CA THR A 222 3.06 15.07 -14.82
C THR A 222 2.28 13.90 -14.21
N VAL A 223 1.30 13.38 -14.96
CA VAL A 223 0.49 12.21 -14.55
C VAL A 223 1.34 10.93 -14.43
N ARG A 224 2.20 10.67 -15.43
CA ARG A 224 3.12 9.52 -15.42
C ARG A 224 4.08 9.59 -14.24
N HIS A 225 4.62 10.78 -13.98
CA HIS A 225 5.51 11.02 -12.85
C HIS A 225 4.79 10.74 -11.53
N LYS A 226 3.56 11.25 -11.37
CA LYS A 226 2.74 11.00 -10.17
C LYS A 226 2.46 9.50 -9.95
N GLU A 227 2.02 8.76 -10.97
CA GLU A 227 1.80 7.30 -10.83
C GLU A 227 3.11 6.55 -10.54
N SER A 228 4.23 6.98 -11.12
CA SER A 228 5.54 6.38 -10.83
C SER A 228 5.93 6.56 -9.36
N LEU A 229 5.69 7.75 -8.79
CA LEU A 229 5.91 8.00 -7.36
C LEU A 229 4.97 7.18 -6.48
N GLU A 230 3.67 7.13 -6.82
CA GLU A 230 2.69 6.33 -6.08
C GLU A 230 3.05 4.83 -6.08
N ARG A 231 3.49 4.28 -7.23
CA ARG A 231 3.95 2.88 -7.32
C ARG A 231 5.18 2.62 -6.47
N ARG A 232 6.16 3.53 -6.50
CA ARG A 232 7.37 3.42 -5.66
C ARG A 232 7.02 3.44 -4.17
N GLY A 233 6.12 4.33 -3.75
CA GLY A 233 5.65 4.39 -2.36
C GLY A 233 5.00 3.07 -1.91
N LEU A 234 4.13 2.47 -2.75
CA LEU A 234 3.52 1.18 -2.47
C LEU A 234 4.54 0.04 -2.44
N ALA A 235 5.51 0.02 -3.35
CA ALA A 235 6.58 -0.97 -3.36
C ALA A 235 7.48 -0.84 -2.12
N ALA A 236 7.84 0.38 -1.72
CA ALA A 236 8.60 0.65 -0.52
C ALA A 236 7.86 0.15 0.73
N GLN A 237 6.56 0.43 0.87
CA GLN A 237 5.76 -0.08 1.99
C GLN A 237 5.73 -1.62 2.03
N ARG A 238 5.54 -2.27 0.87
CA ARG A 238 5.57 -3.74 0.78
C ARG A 238 6.94 -4.30 1.15
N ALA A 239 8.01 -3.69 0.66
CA ALA A 239 9.38 -4.07 0.97
C ALA A 239 9.67 -3.91 2.47
N VAL A 240 9.27 -2.80 3.09
CA VAL A 240 9.40 -2.59 4.54
C VAL A 240 8.66 -3.66 5.33
N MET A 241 7.41 -3.97 4.97
CA MET A 241 6.66 -5.05 5.62
C MET A 241 7.32 -6.42 5.44
N ALA A 242 7.88 -6.70 4.26
CA ALA A 242 8.59 -7.94 3.98
C ALA A 242 9.89 -8.06 4.79
N CYS A 243 10.71 -7.00 4.85
CA CYS A 243 11.94 -6.97 5.63
C CYS A 243 11.66 -7.07 7.13
N ARG A 244 10.59 -6.45 7.64
CA ARG A 244 10.18 -6.61 9.06
C ARG A 244 9.84 -8.06 9.41
N ARG A 245 9.28 -8.84 8.47
CA ARG A 245 9.00 -10.27 8.65
C ARG A 245 10.25 -11.14 8.47
N SER A 246 11.13 -10.76 7.54
CA SER A 246 12.35 -11.47 7.21
C SER A 246 13.52 -10.48 7.12
N PRO A 247 14.19 -10.18 8.25
CA PRO A 247 15.24 -9.15 8.30
C PRO A 247 16.42 -9.45 7.35
N LEU A 248 16.85 -8.43 6.62
CA LEU A 248 17.97 -8.45 5.70
C LEU A 248 19.30 -8.69 6.43
N SER A 249 19.44 -8.17 7.66
CA SER A 249 20.60 -8.39 8.52
C SER A 249 20.87 -9.86 8.85
N ARG A 250 19.89 -10.74 8.66
CA ARG A 250 20.02 -12.19 8.88
C ARG A 250 20.38 -12.97 7.61
N ILE A 251 20.62 -12.29 6.49
CA ILE A 251 20.98 -12.92 5.20
C ILE A 251 22.49 -13.16 5.11
N ASN A 252 22.93 -14.39 4.80
CA ASN A 252 24.36 -14.76 4.72
C ASN A 252 25.17 -13.84 3.81
N GLY A 253 24.65 -13.49 2.63
CA GLY A 253 25.32 -12.59 1.69
C GLY A 253 25.48 -11.17 2.24
N VAL A 254 24.46 -10.67 2.95
CA VAL A 254 24.48 -9.35 3.59
C VAL A 254 25.49 -9.35 4.74
N ILE A 255 25.47 -10.37 5.60
CA ILE A 255 26.44 -10.52 6.70
C ILE A 255 27.88 -10.58 6.17
N SER A 256 28.11 -11.32 5.08
CA SER A 256 29.44 -11.42 4.46
C SER A 256 29.93 -10.05 3.98
N SER A 257 29.09 -9.30 3.27
CA SER A 257 29.41 -7.93 2.84
C SER A 257 29.61 -6.98 4.03
N ALA A 258 28.81 -7.11 5.09
CA ALA A 258 28.93 -6.31 6.29
C ALA A 258 30.29 -6.54 7.00
N ILE A 259 30.74 -7.80 7.09
CA ILE A 259 32.05 -8.15 7.65
C ILE A 259 33.18 -7.51 6.84
N GLU A 260 33.12 -7.56 5.50
CA GLU A 260 34.11 -6.91 4.62
C GLU A 260 34.16 -5.38 4.85
N MET A 261 33.01 -4.77 5.12
CA MET A 261 32.86 -3.34 5.41
C MET A 261 33.12 -3.00 6.89
N LYS A 262 33.62 -3.95 7.69
CA LYS A 262 33.95 -3.78 9.12
C LYS A 262 32.74 -3.44 10.01
N TYR A 263 31.55 -3.86 9.62
CA TYR A 263 30.39 -3.85 10.50
C TYR A 263 30.48 -4.97 11.55
N ASP A 264 29.91 -4.71 12.72
CA ASP A 264 29.50 -5.74 13.68
C ASP A 264 28.00 -6.02 13.52
N SER A 265 27.49 -7.01 14.26
CA SER A 265 26.09 -7.43 14.17
C SER A 265 25.11 -6.33 14.55
N ASP A 266 25.43 -5.55 15.59
CA ASP A 266 24.53 -4.54 16.13
C ASP A 266 24.46 -3.32 15.20
N ARG A 267 25.61 -2.91 14.63
CA ARG A 267 25.66 -1.87 13.60
C ARG A 267 24.92 -2.28 12.35
N LEU A 268 24.95 -3.56 11.96
CA LEU A 268 24.19 -4.03 10.79
C LEU A 268 22.68 -3.97 11.03
N VAL A 269 22.21 -4.36 12.23
CA VAL A 269 20.79 -4.27 12.60
C VAL A 269 20.33 -2.81 12.59
N LEU A 270 21.12 -1.90 13.18
CA LEU A 270 20.85 -0.47 13.16
C LEU A 270 20.87 0.12 11.74
N ALA A 271 21.79 -0.34 10.88
CA ALA A 271 21.81 0.05 9.47
C ALA A 271 20.53 -0.38 8.76
N GLU A 272 20.01 -1.57 9.06
CA GLU A 272 18.75 -2.06 8.52
C GLU A 272 17.58 -1.19 8.98
N GLU A 273 17.48 -0.87 10.27
CA GLU A 273 16.45 0.03 10.79
C GLU A 273 16.47 1.39 10.06
N MET A 274 17.66 2.01 9.97
CA MET A 274 17.83 3.27 9.25
C MET A 274 17.49 3.15 7.75
N PHE A 275 17.87 2.06 7.11
CA PHE A 275 17.51 1.79 5.71
C PHE A 275 16.00 1.69 5.53
N LEU A 276 15.31 0.97 6.41
CA LEU A 276 13.85 0.80 6.35
C LEU A 276 13.12 2.11 6.61
N ASP A 277 13.63 2.96 7.50
CA ASP A 277 13.07 4.29 7.76
C ASP A 277 13.22 5.20 6.55
N LYS A 278 14.41 5.22 5.92
CA LYS A 278 14.66 5.98 4.68
C LYS A 278 13.85 5.47 3.50
N LEU A 279 13.66 4.15 3.41
CA LEU A 279 12.80 3.52 2.41
C LEU A 279 11.34 3.91 2.62
N ALA A 280 10.85 3.90 3.86
CA ALA A 280 9.50 4.33 4.20
C ALA A 280 9.28 5.82 3.94
N ALA A 281 10.30 6.65 4.17
CA ALA A 281 10.30 8.08 3.85
C ALA A 281 10.41 8.39 2.34
N GLY A 282 10.74 7.39 1.51
CA GLY A 282 10.91 7.54 0.06
C GLY A 282 12.25 8.17 -0.36
N GLU A 283 13.23 8.25 0.54
CA GLU A 283 14.59 8.72 0.24
C GLU A 283 15.39 7.68 -0.57
N ILE A 284 15.06 6.40 -0.39
CA ILE A 284 15.65 5.27 -1.11
C ILE A 284 14.60 4.69 -2.05
N THR A 285 14.94 4.56 -3.33
CA THR A 285 14.08 3.93 -4.33
C THR A 285 14.48 2.47 -4.52
N VAL A 286 13.52 1.56 -4.39
CA VAL A 286 13.68 0.13 -4.71
C VAL A 286 12.96 -0.21 -6.01
N ASP A 287 13.49 -1.18 -6.74
CA ASP A 287 12.86 -1.69 -7.95
C ASP A 287 11.54 -2.40 -7.63
N LEU A 288 10.52 -2.18 -8.47
CA LEU A 288 9.14 -2.60 -8.23
C LEU A 288 8.95 -4.13 -8.21
N ASP A 289 9.88 -4.89 -8.77
CA ASP A 289 9.74 -6.33 -9.06
C ASP A 289 10.74 -7.23 -8.32
N VAL A 290 11.61 -6.67 -7.47
CA VAL A 290 12.73 -7.42 -6.87
C VAL A 290 12.45 -7.72 -5.41
N GLY A 291 11.59 -8.71 -5.14
CA GLY A 291 11.40 -9.38 -3.84
C GLY A 291 11.86 -8.61 -2.59
N LEU A 292 12.90 -9.12 -1.91
CA LEU A 292 13.59 -8.39 -0.85
C LEU A 292 14.67 -7.46 -1.46
N PRO A 293 14.78 -6.19 -1.02
CA PRO A 293 15.71 -5.20 -1.57
C PRO A 293 17.16 -5.41 -1.08
N TYR A 294 17.67 -6.64 -1.19
CA TYR A 294 18.97 -7.03 -0.65
C TYR A 294 20.13 -6.28 -1.33
N ARG A 295 20.04 -6.03 -2.66
CA ARG A 295 21.08 -5.31 -3.41
C ARG A 295 21.14 -3.86 -2.97
N ASP A 296 19.99 -3.23 -2.83
CA ASP A 296 19.87 -1.84 -2.39
C ASP A 296 20.40 -1.68 -0.97
N PHE A 297 20.12 -2.65 -0.09
CA PHE A 297 20.67 -2.65 1.27
C PHE A 297 22.19 -2.86 1.30
N ILE A 298 22.74 -3.77 0.49
CA ILE A 298 24.20 -3.95 0.37
C ILE A 298 24.87 -2.67 -0.15
N ASN A 299 24.27 -2.01 -1.13
CA ASN A 299 24.75 -0.73 -1.62
C ASN A 299 24.66 0.35 -0.53
N PHE A 300 23.59 0.36 0.26
CA PHE A 300 23.42 1.29 1.37
C PHE A 300 24.51 1.14 2.44
N ILE A 301 24.79 -0.08 2.92
CA ILE A 301 25.85 -0.32 3.92
C ILE A 301 27.24 0.01 3.36
N ARG A 302 27.46 -0.10 2.04
CA ARG A 302 28.73 0.26 1.40
C ARG A 302 29.02 1.76 1.45
N HIS A 303 27.98 2.59 1.34
CA HIS A 303 28.10 4.05 1.34
C HIS A 303 27.85 4.66 2.72
N THR A 304 27.47 3.86 3.70
CA THR A 304 27.25 4.29 5.08
C THR A 304 28.43 3.79 5.92
N PRO A 305 29.31 4.66 6.44
CA PRO A 305 30.39 4.21 7.30
C PRO A 305 29.83 3.64 8.62
N PRO A 306 30.42 2.58 9.18
CA PRO A 306 29.94 1.97 10.43
C PRO A 306 29.81 2.95 11.60
N ASP A 307 30.63 4.00 11.62
CA ASP A 307 30.68 4.97 12.73
C ASP A 307 29.55 6.00 12.67
N SER A 308 28.95 6.26 11.50
CA SER A 308 27.80 7.18 11.39
C SER A 308 26.50 6.60 11.94
N ILE A 309 26.49 5.31 12.27
CA ILE A 309 25.31 4.60 12.80
C ILE A 309 25.17 4.79 14.32
N LEU A 310 26.28 5.04 15.01
CA LEU A 310 26.31 5.18 16.47
C LEU A 310 25.58 6.45 16.96
N GLU A 311 25.65 7.54 16.20
CA GLU A 311 25.05 8.85 16.56
C GLU A 311 23.51 8.85 16.50
N ALA A 312 22.89 7.89 15.82
CA ALA A 312 21.44 7.83 15.60
C ALA A 312 20.69 6.87 16.56
N SER A 313 21.40 6.17 17.46
CA SER A 313 20.82 5.01 18.16
C SER A 313 20.13 5.36 19.48
N LEU A 314 18.86 4.94 19.61
CA LEU A 314 18.19 4.79 20.91
C LEU A 314 18.79 3.57 21.64
N PRO A 315 18.96 3.61 22.97
CA PRO A 315 19.40 2.45 23.73
C PRO A 315 18.39 1.31 23.52
N VAL A 316 18.87 0.12 23.14
CA VAL A 316 18.02 -1.08 23.22
C VAL A 316 17.59 -1.21 24.67
N ASP A 317 16.31 -1.49 24.88
CA ASP A 317 15.82 -1.85 26.20
C ASP A 317 16.55 -3.15 26.62
N ALA A 318 17.58 -3.00 27.44
CA ALA A 318 18.51 -4.09 27.77
C ALA A 318 17.76 -5.30 28.36
N MET A 319 16.59 -5.05 28.95
CA MET A 319 15.67 -6.08 29.44
C MET A 319 15.15 -7.01 28.33
N VAL A 320 14.87 -6.47 27.13
CA VAL A 320 14.36 -7.26 25.99
C VAL A 320 15.44 -8.17 25.43
N ALA A 321 16.65 -7.66 25.26
CA ALA A 321 17.79 -8.45 24.78
C ALA A 321 18.17 -9.57 25.75
N GLU A 322 18.19 -9.28 27.06
CA GLU A 322 18.44 -10.28 28.11
C GLU A 322 17.34 -11.35 28.20
N ALA A 323 16.07 -10.97 28.05
CA ALA A 323 14.95 -11.93 28.03
C ALA A 323 15.04 -12.87 26.81
N ALA A 324 15.44 -12.35 25.65
CA ALA A 324 15.69 -13.16 24.46
C ALA A 324 16.85 -14.15 24.69
N LEU A 325 17.96 -13.68 25.28
CA LEU A 325 19.10 -14.55 25.63
C LEU A 325 18.69 -15.68 26.57
N PHE A 326 17.92 -15.36 27.62
CA PHE A 326 17.42 -16.37 28.56
C PHE A 326 16.61 -17.46 27.86
N THR A 327 15.76 -17.08 26.90
CA THR A 327 14.97 -18.03 26.10
C THR A 327 15.85 -18.97 25.29
N VAL A 328 16.93 -18.44 24.69
CA VAL A 328 17.91 -19.26 23.94
C VAL A 328 18.68 -20.21 24.85
N VAL A 329 19.08 -19.75 26.04
CA VAL A 329 19.78 -20.58 27.03
C VAL A 329 18.87 -21.70 27.56
N ALA A 330 17.59 -21.40 27.80
CA ALA A 330 16.61 -22.36 28.30
C ALA A 330 16.19 -23.39 27.23
N ASN A 331 16.15 -23.01 25.96
CA ASN A 331 15.80 -23.91 24.86
C ASN A 331 16.72 -23.74 23.61
N PRO A 332 17.97 -24.26 23.67
CA PRO A 332 18.91 -24.18 22.57
C PRO A 332 18.43 -24.85 21.28
N GLU A 333 17.79 -26.02 21.39
CA GLU A 333 17.32 -26.79 20.23
C GLU A 333 16.16 -26.08 19.53
N GLY A 334 15.26 -25.46 20.30
CA GLY A 334 14.21 -24.60 19.78
C GLY A 334 14.77 -23.40 19.02
N PHE A 335 15.76 -22.70 19.58
CA PHE A 335 16.41 -21.59 18.87
C PHE A 335 17.04 -22.05 17.56
N ILE A 336 17.82 -23.14 17.56
CA ILE A 336 18.46 -23.67 16.35
C ILE A 336 17.42 -24.02 15.27
N SER A 337 16.27 -24.58 15.64
CA SER A 337 15.20 -24.92 14.69
C SER A 337 14.53 -23.71 14.02
N THR A 338 14.67 -22.52 14.62
CA THR A 338 14.10 -21.26 14.10
C THR A 338 15.08 -20.46 13.23
N LEU A 339 16.31 -20.96 13.05
CA LEU A 339 17.31 -20.27 12.26
C LEU A 339 17.00 -20.33 10.75
N PRO A 340 17.46 -19.33 9.98
CA PRO A 340 17.38 -19.39 8.52
C PRO A 340 18.04 -20.66 7.95
N GLU A 341 17.45 -21.27 6.92
CA GLU A 341 17.94 -22.52 6.31
C GLU A 341 19.43 -22.44 5.90
N GLN A 342 19.83 -21.30 5.36
CA GLN A 342 21.21 -20.99 4.96
C GLN A 342 22.22 -21.04 6.12
N TYR A 343 21.80 -20.93 7.38
CA TYR A 343 22.70 -21.08 8.54
C TYR A 343 22.97 -22.55 8.84
N HIS A 344 22.01 -23.45 8.58
CA HIS A 344 22.23 -24.88 8.75
C HIS A 344 23.31 -25.41 7.80
N GLN A 345 23.42 -24.82 6.60
CA GLN A 345 24.52 -25.09 5.66
C GLN A 345 25.90 -24.68 6.22
N LEU A 346 25.93 -23.71 7.13
CA LEU A 346 27.14 -23.25 7.84
C LEU A 346 27.38 -23.99 9.16
N GLN A 347 26.79 -25.17 9.34
CA GLN A 347 26.95 -26.01 10.54
C GLN A 347 26.32 -25.42 11.82
N ALA A 348 25.27 -24.59 11.70
CA ALA A 348 24.55 -24.01 12.85
C ALA A 348 24.06 -25.03 13.89
N GLY A 349 23.74 -26.26 13.48
CA GLY A 349 23.29 -27.31 14.40
C GLY A 349 24.41 -28.00 15.20
N VAL A 350 25.68 -27.71 14.90
CA VAL A 350 26.81 -28.38 15.57
C VAL A 350 27.00 -27.80 16.97
N ARG A 351 26.80 -28.64 18.00
CA ARG A 351 26.87 -28.25 19.43
C ARG A 351 28.14 -27.49 19.81
N THR A 352 29.29 -27.86 19.25
CA THR A 352 30.56 -27.18 19.56
C THR A 352 30.61 -25.76 18.98
N VAL A 353 30.10 -25.57 17.76
CA VAL A 353 30.01 -24.26 17.09
C VAL A 353 29.03 -23.37 17.86
N PHE A 354 27.80 -23.85 18.08
CA PHE A 354 26.79 -23.13 18.84
C PHE A 354 27.25 -22.79 20.28
N GLY A 355 27.86 -23.76 20.98
CA GLY A 355 28.37 -23.55 22.33
C GLY A 355 29.53 -22.55 22.40
N SER A 356 30.38 -22.48 21.37
CA SER A 356 31.47 -21.49 21.30
C SER A 356 30.97 -20.06 21.12
N TRP A 357 29.80 -19.90 20.50
CA TRP A 357 29.10 -18.63 20.36
C TRP A 357 28.34 -18.24 21.64
N LEU A 358 27.53 -19.15 22.18
CA LEU A 358 26.64 -18.85 23.29
C LEU A 358 27.39 -18.61 24.60
N ARG A 359 28.47 -19.37 24.86
CA ARG A 359 29.16 -19.36 26.16
C ARG A 359 29.66 -17.97 26.56
N PRO A 360 30.39 -17.19 25.73
CA PRO A 360 30.84 -15.85 26.10
C PRO A 360 29.71 -14.86 26.38
N ILE A 361 28.56 -15.00 25.72
CA ILE A 361 27.39 -14.14 25.90
C ILE A 361 26.71 -14.50 27.23
N ALA A 362 26.41 -15.79 27.44
CA ALA A 362 25.76 -16.29 28.64
C ALA A 362 26.61 -16.06 29.92
N SER A 363 27.94 -16.11 29.80
CA SER A 363 28.85 -15.81 30.90
C SER A 363 29.19 -14.32 31.05
N ARG A 364 28.52 -13.43 30.31
CA ARG A 364 28.74 -11.97 30.31
C ARG A 364 30.18 -11.53 29.99
N GLN A 365 30.93 -12.37 29.29
CA GLN A 365 32.25 -12.01 28.75
C GLN A 365 32.12 -11.16 27.48
N ARG A 366 30.96 -11.22 26.83
CA ARG A 366 30.56 -10.37 25.72
C ARG A 366 29.19 -9.77 26.00
N ALA A 367 28.96 -8.55 25.55
CA ALA A 367 27.64 -7.92 25.61
C ALA A 367 26.60 -8.75 24.84
N THR A 368 25.36 -8.71 25.32
CA THR A 368 24.21 -9.32 24.65
C THR A 368 23.89 -8.52 23.38
N PRO A 369 23.94 -9.16 22.18
CA PRO A 369 23.72 -8.46 20.92
C PRO A 369 22.26 -8.04 20.78
N ARG A 370 22.00 -7.01 19.94
CA ARG A 370 20.65 -6.52 19.63
C ARG A 370 19.76 -7.60 19.01
N ASP A 371 20.35 -8.40 18.12
CA ASP A 371 19.71 -9.52 17.45
C ASP A 371 20.60 -10.77 17.53
N LEU A 372 20.15 -11.76 18.31
CA LEU A 372 20.87 -13.02 18.54
C LEU A 372 21.02 -13.86 17.26
N VAL A 373 20.07 -13.78 16.33
CA VAL A 373 20.12 -14.52 15.06
C VAL A 373 21.12 -13.89 14.11
N CYS A 374 21.10 -12.56 13.99
CA CYS A 374 22.09 -11.81 13.20
C CYS A 374 23.51 -12.08 13.73
N ASP A 375 23.74 -11.90 15.03
CA ASP A 375 25.06 -12.11 15.62
C ASP A 375 25.55 -13.56 15.53
N TYR A 376 24.65 -14.55 15.68
CA TYR A 376 25.02 -15.94 15.43
C TYR A 376 25.41 -16.15 13.96
N GLY A 377 24.71 -15.53 13.02
CA GLY A 377 25.09 -15.52 11.61
C GLY A 377 26.51 -14.95 11.38
N PHE A 378 26.86 -13.83 12.02
CA PHE A 378 28.22 -13.29 12.00
C PHE A 378 29.25 -14.30 12.52
N HIS A 379 28.95 -14.99 13.61
CA HIS A 379 29.81 -16.02 14.16
C HIS A 379 30.00 -17.20 13.19
N LEU A 380 28.92 -17.67 12.57
CA LEU A 380 28.95 -18.77 11.60
C LEU A 380 29.76 -18.40 10.36
N VAL A 381 29.49 -17.24 9.77
CA VAL A 381 30.18 -16.75 8.57
C VAL A 381 31.69 -16.58 8.85
N ARG A 382 32.07 -15.95 9.98
CA ARG A 382 33.48 -15.79 10.39
C ARG A 382 34.18 -17.12 10.60
N ASN A 383 33.50 -18.13 11.14
CA ASN A 383 34.05 -19.46 11.34
C ASN A 383 34.07 -20.31 10.05
N GLY A 384 33.14 -20.06 9.12
CA GLY A 384 33.09 -20.67 7.80
C GLY A 384 34.25 -20.21 6.90
N PHE A 385 34.57 -18.91 6.92
CA PHE A 385 35.72 -18.36 6.18
C PHE A 385 37.07 -18.96 6.61
N ARG A 386 37.20 -19.37 7.87
CA ARG A 386 38.41 -20.05 8.38
C ARG A 386 38.59 -21.49 7.86
N LYS A 387 37.59 -22.05 7.18
CA LYS A 387 37.64 -23.41 6.59
C LYS A 387 37.82 -23.42 5.07
N ILE A 388 37.87 -22.26 4.40
CA ILE A 388 38.30 -22.20 3.00
C ILE A 388 39.82 -22.35 3.01
N PRO A 389 40.41 -23.41 2.43
CA PRO A 389 41.85 -23.54 2.38
C PRO A 389 42.39 -22.33 1.62
N THR A 390 43.25 -21.55 2.26
CA THR A 390 44.16 -20.67 1.54
C THR A 390 44.84 -21.55 0.50
N PHE A 391 44.59 -21.26 -0.79
CA PHE A 391 45.37 -21.85 -1.86
C PHE A 391 46.83 -21.60 -1.51
N VAL A 392 47.52 -22.68 -1.20
CA VAL A 392 48.96 -22.71 -1.01
C VAL A 392 49.54 -22.26 -2.34
N THR A 393 49.87 -20.98 -2.46
CA THR A 393 50.86 -20.54 -3.43
C THR A 393 52.19 -21.13 -2.98
N GLY A 394 52.67 -22.10 -3.73
CA GLY A 394 54.07 -22.51 -3.70
C GLY A 394 54.49 -22.97 -5.09
N PRO A 395 55.79 -22.95 -5.42
CA PRO A 395 56.93 -22.34 -4.72
C PRO A 395 57.18 -20.88 -5.11
#